data_AF-A0A7W0FJE2-F1
#
_entry.id   AF-A0A7W0FJE2-F1
#
_cell.length_a   1.000
_cell.length_b   1.000
_cell.length_c   1.000
_cell.angle_alpha   90.00
_cell.angle_beta   90.00
_cell.angle_gamma   90.00
#
_symmetry.space_group_name_H-M   'P 1'
#
loop_
_entity.id
_entity.type
_entity.pdbx_description
1 polymer ?
#
loop_
_entity_poly.entity_id
_entity_poly.type
_entity_poly.pdbx_seq_one_letter_code
_entity_poly.pdbx_strand_id
1 'polypeptide(L)' 'MTPARAVLIDQQALLSALQNKRIAGAALDVFWYEPLPVNHPLLELDNLTITPHLAGSTKEVIQRQSKMIVDDVLT' A
#
# COMPACT_ATOMS: atom_id res chain seq x y z
N MET A 1 8.13 3.59 -3.06
CA MET A 1 7.40 2.65 -2.18
C MET A 1 6.59 3.47 -1.20
N THR A 2 5.28 3.27 -1.09
CA THR A 2 4.43 4.01 -0.14
C THR A 2 3.60 3.05 0.72
N PRO A 3 4.08 2.69 1.93
CA PRO A 3 3.31 1.88 2.89
C PRO A 3 2.38 2.72 3.79
N ALA A 4 2.20 4.02 3.47
CA ALA A 4 1.48 4.96 4.32
C ALA A 4 -0.04 4.96 4.02
N ARG A 5 -0.57 6.03 3.42
CA ARG A 5 -1.97 6.12 2.99
C ARG A 5 -2.00 6.49 1.51
N ALA A 6 -2.81 5.79 0.73
CA ALA A 6 -2.91 6.03 -0.71
C ALA A 6 -3.35 7.46 -1.04
N VAL A 7 -4.19 8.08 -0.19
CA VAL A 7 -4.68 9.46 -0.34
C VAL A 7 -3.56 10.53 -0.38
N LEU A 8 -2.34 10.21 0.08
CA LEU A 8 -1.20 11.10 -0.01
C LEU A 8 -0.66 11.25 -1.44
N ILE A 9 -1.07 10.34 -2.33
CA ILE A 9 -0.69 10.32 -3.74
C ILE A 9 -1.94 10.63 -4.56
N ASP A 10 -1.78 11.44 -5.60
CA ASP A 10 -2.81 11.58 -6.63
C ASP A 10 -2.79 10.35 -7.54
N GLN A 11 -3.90 9.61 -7.55
CA GLN A 11 -4.03 8.36 -8.30
C GLN A 11 -3.87 8.56 -9.80
N GLN A 12 -4.46 9.63 -10.34
CA GLN A 12 -4.47 9.90 -11.77
C GLN A 12 -3.09 10.37 -12.24
N ALA A 13 -2.42 11.19 -11.43
CA ALA A 13 -1.05 11.64 -11.69
C ALA A 13 -0.07 10.48 -11.66
N LEU A 14 -0.19 9.56 -10.69
CA LEU A 14 0.63 8.35 -10.60
C LEU A 14 0.41 7.45 -11.82
N LEU A 15 -0.84 7.15 -12.16
CA LEU A 15 -1.19 6.34 -13.32
C LEU A 15 -0.60 6.94 -14.60
N SER A 16 -0.81 8.24 -14.82
CA SER A 16 -0.26 8.96 -15.96
C SER A 16 1.27 8.96 -15.97
N ALA A 17 1.94 9.11 -14.83
CA ALA A 17 3.40 9.07 -14.75
C ALA A 17 3.97 7.69 -15.11
N LEU A 18 3.32 6.61 -14.68
CA LEU A 18 3.72 5.24 -14.98
C LEU A 18 3.47 4.88 -16.45
N GLN A 19 2.27 5.19 -16.97
CA GLN A 19 1.89 4.94 -18.37
C GLN A 19 2.80 5.66 -19.36
N ASN A 20 3.11 6.94 -19.09
CA ASN A 20 3.99 7.73 -19.94
C ASN A 20 5.48 7.53 -19.62
N LYS A 21 5.83 6.56 -18.77
CA LYS A 21 7.22 6.26 -18.33
C LYS A 21 8.00 7.49 -17.86
N ARG A 22 7.30 8.47 -17.24
CA ARG A 22 7.93 9.65 -16.61
C ARG A 22 8.70 9.26 -15.35
N ILE A 23 8.31 8.16 -14.73
CA ILE A 23 9.04 7.48 -13.68
C ILE A 23 9.33 6.05 -14.13
N ALA A 24 10.47 5.49 -13.69
CA ALA A 24 10.88 4.15 -14.07
C ALA A 24 9.91 3.06 -13.57
N GLY A 25 9.29 3.29 -12.40
CA GLY A 25 8.27 2.42 -11.82
C GLY A 25 7.87 2.87 -10.42
N ALA A 26 6.95 2.13 -9.81
CA ALA A 26 6.52 2.35 -8.44
C ALA A 26 6.24 1.03 -7.71
N ALA A 27 6.12 1.12 -6.39
CA ALA A 27 5.69 0.03 -5.52
C ALA A 27 4.61 0.52 -4.55
N LEU A 28 3.45 -0.13 -4.58
CA LEU A 28 2.28 0.23 -3.78
C LEU A 28 1.89 -0.92 -2.85
N ASP A 29 1.67 -0.62 -1.58
CA ASP A 29 1.10 -1.54 -0.60
C ASP A 29 -0.33 -1.16 -0.19
N VAL A 30 -0.73 0.10 -0.40
CA VAL A 30 -2.04 0.65 -0.04
C VAL A 30 -2.73 1.23 -1.26
N PHE A 31 -4.07 1.25 -1.26
CA PHE A 31 -4.88 1.73 -2.37
C PHE A 31 -5.94 2.74 -1.92
N TRP A 32 -6.45 3.54 -2.85
CA TRP A 32 -7.51 4.51 -2.57
C TRP A 32 -8.84 3.85 -2.21
N TYR A 33 -9.06 2.64 -2.73
CA TYR A 33 -10.15 1.75 -2.37
C TYR A 33 -9.56 0.36 -2.14
N GLU A 34 -9.85 -0.22 -0.99
CA GLU A 34 -9.32 -1.53 -0.59
C GLU A 34 -10.47 -2.53 -0.40
N PRO A 35 -10.43 -3.70 -1.06
CA PRO A 35 -9.38 -4.21 -1.94
C PRO A 35 -9.35 -3.49 -3.31
N LEU A 36 -8.19 -3.49 -3.98
CA LEU A 36 -8.08 -2.96 -5.33
C LEU A 36 -9.02 -3.74 -6.29
N PRO A 37 -9.86 -3.08 -7.10
CA PRO A 37 -10.72 -3.77 -8.06
C PRO A 37 -9.92 -4.61 -9.06
N VAL A 38 -10.42 -5.80 -9.40
CA VAL A 38 -9.72 -6.76 -10.29
C VAL A 38 -9.50 -6.27 -11.71
N ASN A 39 -10.28 -5.28 -12.15
CA ASN A 39 -10.21 -4.65 -13.46
C ASN A 39 -9.54 -3.26 -13.41
N HIS A 40 -8.77 -2.97 -12.36
CA HIS A 40 -8.18 -1.66 -12.17
C HIS A 40 -6.97 -1.44 -13.11
N PRO A 41 -6.85 -0.29 -13.81
CA PRO A 41 -5.77 -0.04 -14.79
C PRO A 41 -4.33 -0.17 -14.27
N LEU A 42 -4.14 -0.03 -12.95
CA LEU A 42 -2.83 -0.24 -12.31
C LEU A 42 -2.35 -1.69 -12.43
N LEU A 43 -3.25 -2.67 -12.52
CA LEU A 43 -2.90 -4.08 -12.63
C LEU A 43 -2.30 -4.46 -14.00
N GLU A 44 -2.45 -3.59 -15.00
CA GLU A 44 -1.94 -3.77 -16.37
C GLU A 44 -0.55 -3.15 -16.57
N LEU A 45 0.05 -2.55 -15.53
CA LEU A 45 1.32 -1.84 -15.64
C LEU A 45 2.51 -2.74 -15.32
N ASP A 46 3.37 -2.99 -16.31
CA ASP A 46 4.60 -3.79 -16.14
C ASP A 46 5.65 -3.15 -15.21
N ASN A 47 5.55 -1.84 -14.99
CA ASN A 47 6.46 -1.06 -14.15
C ASN A 47 5.87 -0.73 -12.76
N LEU A 48 4.90 -1.52 -12.31
CA LEU A 48 4.27 -1.37 -11.00
C LEU A 48 4.33 -2.69 -10.21
N THR A 49 4.91 -2.65 -9.02
CA THR A 49 4.85 -3.76 -8.07
C THR A 49 3.79 -3.48 -7.02
N ILE A 50 2.96 -4.47 -6.70
CA ILE A 50 1.84 -4.32 -5.79
C ILE A 50 1.87 -5.41 -4.71
N THR A 51 1.63 -5.03 -3.46
CA THR A 51 1.36 -5.94 -2.34
C THR A 51 0.02 -5.56 -1.68
N PRO A 52 -0.80 -6.53 -1.21
CA PRO A 52 -2.14 -6.24 -0.70
C PRO A 52 -2.12 -5.83 0.79
N HIS A 53 -1.64 -4.63 1.09
CA HIS A 53 -1.59 -4.06 2.45
C HIS A 53 -0.87 -4.96 3.47
N LEU A 54 0.32 -5.43 3.10
CA LEU A 54 1.10 -6.40 3.88
C LEU A 54 2.35 -5.82 4.52
N ALA A 55 2.70 -4.55 4.28
CA ALA A 55 3.94 -3.97 4.80
C ALA A 55 4.01 -4.00 6.34
N GLY A 56 2.85 -3.99 7.01
CA GLY A 56 2.73 -4.09 8.47
C GLY A 56 2.58 -5.53 9.00
N SER A 57 2.60 -6.56 8.17
CA SER A 57 2.20 -7.92 8.55
C SER A 57 3.38 -8.86 8.86
N THR A 58 4.38 -8.38 9.61
CA THR A 58 5.51 -9.23 10.03
C THR A 58 5.14 -10.14 11.21
N LYS A 59 5.92 -11.20 11.45
CA LYS A 59 5.67 -12.15 12.55
C LYS A 59 5.72 -11.46 13.93
N GLU A 60 6.60 -10.48 14.08
CA GLU A 60 6.84 -9.73 15.31
C GLU A 60 5.68 -8.77 15.63
N VAL A 61 4.95 -8.31 14.61
CA VAL A 61 3.86 -7.34 14.77
C VAL A 61 2.75 -7.92 15.64
N ILE A 62 2.43 -9.21 15.50
CA ILE A 62 1.42 -9.89 16.32
C ILE A 62 1.77 -9.76 17.81
N GLN A 63 3.01 -10.07 18.18
CA GLN A 63 3.47 -10.01 19.57
C GLN A 63 3.46 -8.58 20.12
N ARG A 64 3.97 -7.63 19.34
CA ARG A 64 4.09 -6.22 19.76
C ARG A 64 2.73 -5.53 19.87
N GLN A 65 1.84 -5.74 18.90
CA GLN A 65 0.47 -5.19 18.95
C GLN A 65 -0.32 -5.76 20.12
N SER A 66 -0.24 -7.07 20.33
CA SER A 66 -0.92 -7.72 21.47
C SER A 66 -0.43 -7.13 22.80
N LYS A 67 0.88 -6.93 22.95
CA LYS A 67 1.44 -6.29 24.15
C LYS A 67 0.95 -4.85 24.33
N MET A 68 0.98 -4.02 23.28
CA MET A 68 0.52 -2.62 23.39
C MET A 68 -0.95 -2.53 23.82
N ILE A 69 -1.82 -3.40 23.30
CA ILE A 69 -3.23 -3.45 23.67
C ILE A 69 -3.40 -3.85 25.15
N VAL A 70 -2.66 -4.87 25.60
CA VAL A 70 -2.70 -5.29 27.01
C VAL A 70 -2.21 -4.18 27.94
N ASP A 71 -1.11 -3.52 27.59
CA ASP A 71 -0.55 -2.43 28.40
C ASP A 71 -1.55 -1.28 28.54
N ASP A 72 -2.26 -0.89 27.46
CA ASP A 72 -3.26 0.19 27.45
C ASP A 72 -4.50 -0.12 28.31
N VAL A 73 -4.98 -1.37 28.29
CA VAL A 73 -6.16 -1.80 29.08
C VAL A 73 -5.90 -1.86 30.58
N LEU A 74 -4.63 -2.07 30.99
CA LEU A 74 -4.24 -2.25 32.38
C LEU A 74 -3.77 -0.95 33.06
N THR A 75 -3.73 0.16 32.33
CA THR A 75 -3.45 1.53 32.82
C THR A 75 -4.72 2.39 32.89
#